data_AF-A0A151X2J9-F1
#
_entry.id   AF-A0A151X2J9-F1
#
_cell.length_a   1.000
_cell.length_b   1.000
_cell.length_c   1.000
_cell.angle_alpha   90.00
_cell.angle_beta   90.00
_cell.angle_gamma   90.00
#
_symmetry.space_group_name_H-M   'P 1'
#
loop_
_entity.id
_entity.type
_entity.pdbx_description
1 polymer ?
#
loop_
_entity_poly.entity_id
_entity_poly.type
_entity_poly.pdbx_seq_one_letter_code
_entity_poly.pdbx_strand_id
1 'polypeptide(L)'
;MYMDLGMTKSKYQKLRMYNEDLHGDKLYPSYEDIKKAKEKRYPKDIIVIENGASVKLQSLLDHTVYRIFLTLDKEKFHALNSRELVLYGKWGMDGASGQ
;
A
#
# COMPACT_ATOMS: atom_id res chain seq x y z
N MET A 1 -2.26 -0.63 -11.41
CA MET A 1 -2.44 0.36 -12.50
C MET A 1 -1.81 1.72 -12.17
N TYR A 2 -2.31 2.52 -11.21
CA TYR A 2 -1.76 3.86 -10.93
C TYR A 2 -0.24 3.86 -10.66
N MET A 3 0.22 2.96 -9.78
CA MET A 3 1.65 2.83 -9.44
C MET A 3 2.45 2.18 -10.58
N ASP A 4 1.94 1.09 -11.14
CA ASP A 4 2.61 0.32 -12.21
C ASP A 4 2.91 1.16 -13.45
N LEU A 5 2.06 2.16 -13.74
CA LEU A 5 2.23 3.08 -14.87
C LEU A 5 2.99 4.36 -14.51
N GLY A 6 3.53 4.48 -13.29
CA GLY A 6 4.27 5.67 -12.85
C GLY A 6 3.46 6.96 -12.95
N MET A 7 2.15 6.90 -12.74
CA MET A 7 1.28 8.05 -12.97
C MET A 7 1.43 9.11 -11.88
N THR A 8 1.42 10.37 -12.31
CA THR A 8 1.18 11.49 -11.41
C THR A 8 -0.33 11.66 -11.18
N LYS A 9 -0.71 12.32 -10.08
CA LYS A 9 -2.12 12.66 -9.80
C LYS A 9 -2.79 13.36 -10.99
N SER A 10 -2.10 14.35 -11.58
CA SER A 10 -2.62 15.10 -12.73
C SER A 10 -2.86 14.21 -13.96
N LYS A 11 -1.90 13.34 -14.30
CA LYS A 11 -2.05 12.40 -15.43
C LYS A 11 -3.22 11.44 -15.20
N TYR A 12 -3.34 10.90 -13.99
CA TYR A 12 -4.44 10.01 -13.63
C TYR A 12 -5.81 10.71 -13.73
N GLN A 13 -5.91 11.94 -13.22
CA GLN A 13 -7.15 12.73 -13.29
C GLN A 13 -7.55 13.02 -14.75
N LYS A 14 -6.60 13.39 -15.61
CA LYS A 14 -6.86 13.58 -17.04
C LYS A 14 -7.35 12.30 -17.71
N LEU A 15 -6.67 11.17 -17.47
CA LEU A 15 -7.08 9.87 -18.01
C LEU A 15 -8.51 9.53 -17.61
N ARG A 16 -8.85 9.74 -16.33
CA ARG A 16 -10.19 9.49 -15.80
C ARG A 16 -11.24 10.38 -16.48
N MET A 17 -10.96 11.67 -16.65
CA MET A 17 -11.86 12.60 -17.34
C MET A 17 -12.08 12.18 -18.80
N TYR A 18 -11.02 11.91 -19.56
CA TYR A 18 -11.15 11.46 -20.96
C TYR A 18 -11.96 10.16 -21.07
N ASN A 19 -11.80 9.23 -20.12
CA ASN A 19 -12.56 7.99 -20.11
C ASN A 19 -14.04 8.23 -19.77
N GLU A 20 -14.34 9.12 -18.82
CA GLU A 20 -15.70 9.55 -18.49
C GLU A 20 -16.38 10.21 -19.71
N ASP A 21 -15.68 11.08 -20.43
CA ASP A 21 -16.19 11.77 -21.62
C ASP A 21 -16.49 10.81 -22.78
N LEU A 22 -15.63 9.81 -22.99
CA LEU A 22 -15.73 8.88 -24.12
C LEU A 22 -16.70 7.70 -23.88
N HIS A 23 -16.79 7.23 -22.64
CA HIS A 23 -17.48 5.97 -22.31
C HIS A 23 -18.62 6.13 -21.30
N GLY A 24 -18.85 7.34 -20.76
CA GLY A 24 -19.98 7.67 -19.89
C GLY A 24 -19.92 7.04 -18.48
N ASP A 25 -19.01 6.08 -18.24
CA ASP A 25 -18.94 5.32 -17.00
C ASP A 25 -17.59 5.49 -16.29
N LYS A 26 -17.63 5.44 -14.94
CA LYS A 26 -16.46 5.70 -14.09
C LYS A 26 -15.61 4.44 -13.94
N LEU A 27 -15.04 3.94 -15.04
CA LEU A 27 -14.18 2.74 -15.05
C LEU A 27 -13.05 2.84 -14.01
N TYR A 28 -12.53 4.05 -13.82
CA TYR A 28 -11.47 4.34 -12.87
C TYR A 28 -12.00 4.98 -11.60
N PRO A 29 -11.59 4.49 -10.41
CA PRO A 29 -12.00 5.05 -9.13
C PRO A 29 -11.59 6.53 -9.01
N SER A 30 -12.22 7.27 -8.11
CA SER A 30 -11.78 8.65 -7.88
C SER A 30 -10.35 8.66 -7.31
N TYR A 31 -9.63 9.76 -7.49
CA TYR A 31 -8.33 9.90 -6.84
C TYR A 31 -8.45 9.85 -5.31
N GLU A 32 -9.59 10.27 -4.75
CA GLU A 32 -9.84 10.19 -3.31
C GLU A 32 -9.93 8.74 -2.83
N ASP A 33 -10.51 7.84 -3.62
CA ASP A 33 -10.54 6.41 -3.30
C ASP A 33 -9.14 5.79 -3.37
N ILE A 34 -8.32 6.22 -4.34
CA ILE A 34 -6.89 5.85 -4.39
C ILE A 34 -6.17 6.35 -3.14
N LYS A 35 -6.40 7.60 -2.74
CA LYS A 35 -5.79 8.18 -1.54
C LYS A 35 -6.15 7.39 -0.29
N LYS A 36 -7.43 7.11 -0.08
CA LYS A 36 -7.92 6.25 1.02
C LYS A 36 -7.33 4.85 0.96
N ALA A 37 -7.18 4.29 -0.24
CA ALA A 37 -6.51 3.00 -0.41
C ALA A 37 -5.04 3.07 0.02
N LYS A 38 -4.30 4.13 -0.35
CA LYS A 38 -2.90 4.37 0.05
C LYS A 38 -2.77 4.57 1.55
N GLU A 39 -3.67 5.32 2.18
CA GLU A 39 -3.69 5.55 3.62
C GLU A 39 -3.81 4.24 4.41
N LYS A 40 -4.65 3.30 3.94
CA LYS A 40 -4.74 1.94 4.50
C LYS A 40 -3.45 1.11 4.34
N ARG A 41 -2.49 1.57 3.53
CA ARG A 41 -1.21 0.89 3.30
C ARG A 41 -0.09 1.36 4.22
N TYR A 42 -0.25 2.47 4.94
CA TYR A 42 0.80 2.98 5.82
C TYR A 42 0.76 2.29 7.19
N PRO A 43 1.90 1.82 7.73
CA PRO A 43 1.97 1.34 9.10
C PRO A 43 1.72 2.50 10.09
N LYS A 44 1.41 2.13 11.34
CA LYS A 44 1.32 3.10 12.44
C LYS A 44 2.71 3.52 12.90
N ASP A 45 2.77 4.59 13.70
CA ASP A 45 3.99 5.06 14.38
C ASP A 45 5.13 5.44 13.42
N ILE A 46 4.78 6.06 12.30
CA ILE A 46 5.75 6.68 11.40
C ILE A 46 6.18 8.02 12.00
N ILE A 47 7.50 8.18 12.15
CA ILE A 47 8.12 9.41 12.64
C ILE A 47 8.87 10.03 11.47
N VAL A 48 8.53 11.25 11.11
CA VAL A 48 9.22 12.03 10.08
C VAL A 48 9.80 13.27 10.74
N ILE A 49 11.10 13.48 10.55
CA ILE A 49 11.85 14.65 11.00
C ILE A 49 12.62 15.23 9.82
N GLU A 50 13.26 16.39 10.01
CA GLU A 50 13.96 17.09 8.93
C GLU A 50 15.04 16.22 8.25
N ASN A 51 15.81 15.48 9.04
CA ASN A 51 16.96 14.72 8.56
C ASN A 51 16.68 13.23 8.35
N GLY A 52 15.41 12.81 8.35
CA GLY A 52 15.09 11.41 8.12
C GLY A 52 13.69 10.98 8.53
N ALA A 53 13.44 9.69 8.36
CA ALA A 53 12.20 9.05 8.76
C ALA A 53 12.47 7.69 9.38
N SER A 54 11.64 7.29 10.33
CA SER A 54 11.69 5.98 10.96
C SER A 54 10.29 5.44 11.25
N VAL A 55 10.21 4.15 11.49
CA VAL A 55 8.98 3.46 11.92
C VAL A 55 9.36 2.43 12.96
N LYS A 56 8.50 2.22 13.96
CA LYS A 56 8.70 1.15 14.93
C LYS A 56 8.66 -0.21 14.22
N LEU A 57 9.70 -1.02 14.42
CA LEU A 57 9.82 -2.33 13.76
C LEU A 57 8.61 -3.23 14.02
N GLN A 58 8.13 -3.28 15.27
CA GLN A 58 6.93 -4.05 15.59
C GLN A 58 5.70 -3.58 14.81
N SER A 59 5.47 -2.26 14.74
CA SER A 59 4.34 -1.69 14.00
C SER A 59 4.42 -1.99 12.49
N LEU A 60 5.63 -2.07 11.94
CA LEU A 60 5.87 -2.50 10.56
C LEU A 60 5.57 -4.00 10.35
N LEU A 61 6.06 -4.86 11.25
CA LEU A 61 5.83 -6.31 11.18
C LEU A 61 4.36 -6.66 11.34
N ASP A 62 3.67 -6.08 12.33
CA ASP A 62 2.24 -6.28 12.57
C ASP A 62 1.42 -5.84 11.36
N HIS A 63 1.73 -4.66 10.80
CA HIS A 63 1.07 -4.20 9.59
C HIS A 63 1.33 -5.13 8.40
N THR A 64 2.56 -5.61 8.23
CA THR A 64 2.90 -6.54 7.15
C THR A 64 2.13 -7.86 7.27
N VAL A 65 2.08 -8.46 8.45
CA VAL A 65 1.33 -9.70 8.73
C VAL A 65 -0.16 -9.51 8.48
N TYR A 66 -0.75 -8.45 9.04
CA TYR A 66 -2.17 -8.13 8.82
C TYR A 66 -2.50 -8.07 7.32
N ARG A 67 -1.59 -7.48 6.54
CA ARG A 67 -1.77 -7.27 5.11
C ARG A 67 -1.59 -8.53 4.28
N ILE A 68 -0.71 -9.45 4.70
CA ILE A 68 -0.62 -10.80 4.12
C ILE A 68 -1.94 -11.53 4.38
N PHE A 69 -2.48 -11.49 5.61
CA PHE A 69 -3.75 -12.15 5.91
C PHE A 69 -4.93 -11.62 5.08
N LEU A 70 -4.98 -10.33 4.76
CA LEU A 70 -6.02 -9.78 3.87
C LEU A 70 -5.95 -10.32 2.43
N THR A 71 -4.86 -10.97 2.02
CA THR A 71 -4.75 -11.62 0.70
C THR A 71 -5.30 -13.05 0.69
N LEU A 72 -5.54 -13.62 1.86
CA LEU A 72 -6.12 -14.96 1.98
C LEU A 72 -7.63 -14.89 1.76
N ASP A 73 -8.18 -15.90 1.10
CA ASP A 73 -9.61 -16.14 1.13
C ASP A 73 -10.07 -16.51 2.56
N LYS A 74 -11.38 -16.37 2.81
CA LYS A 74 -11.96 -16.58 4.14
C LYS A 74 -11.71 -17.99 4.66
N GLU A 75 -11.79 -18.99 3.78
CA GLU A 75 -11.63 -20.41 4.12
C GLU A 75 -10.21 -20.70 4.62
N LYS A 76 -9.19 -20.25 3.89
CA LYS A 76 -7.78 -20.34 4.31
C LYS A 76 -7.53 -19.58 5.59
N PHE A 77 -8.07 -18.37 5.73
CA PHE A 77 -7.91 -17.59 6.95
C PHE A 77 -8.50 -18.31 8.18
N HIS A 78 -9.72 -18.85 8.06
CA HIS A 78 -10.35 -19.60 9.14
C HIS A 78 -9.60 -20.89 9.49
N ALA A 79 -9.03 -21.59 8.52
CA ALA A 79 -8.22 -22.79 8.75
C ALA A 79 -6.94 -22.52 9.56
N LEU A 80 -6.48 -21.26 9.64
CA LEU A 80 -5.30 -20.86 10.38
C LEU A 80 -5.59 -20.43 11.84
N ASN A 81 -6.86 -20.24 12.21
CA ASN A 81 -7.28 -19.56 13.45
C ASN A 81 -6.89 -20.29 14.76
N SER A 82 -6.32 -21.49 14.67
CA SER A 82 -5.86 -22.31 15.80
C SER A 82 -4.39 -22.70 15.73
N ARG A 83 -3.59 -22.04 14.88
CA ARG A 83 -2.18 -22.37 14.66
C ARG A 83 -1.29 -21.20 15.04
N GLU A 84 -0.19 -21.50 15.73
CA GLU A 84 0.93 -20.57 15.81
C GLU A 84 1.62 -20.52 14.45
N LEU A 85 1.88 -19.32 13.97
CA LEU A 85 2.52 -19.07 12.68
C LEU A 85 3.80 -18.29 12.88
N VAL A 86 4.85 -18.68 12.17
CA VAL A 86 6.15 -18.02 12.22
C VAL A 86 6.37 -17.24 10.93
N LEU A 87 6.58 -15.93 11.05
CA LEU A 87 7.00 -15.08 9.94
C LEU A 87 8.53 -15.11 9.83
N TYR A 88 9.06 -15.80 8.82
CA TYR A 88 10.47 -15.71 8.47
C TYR A 88 10.70 -14.51 7.54
N GLY A 89 11.60 -13.62 7.96
CA GLY A 89 11.96 -12.40 7.21
C GLY A 89 13.46 -12.18 7.15
N LYS A 90 13.88 -11.31 6.22
CA LYS A 90 15.26 -10.83 6.08
C LYS A 90 15.24 -9.30 6.12
N TRP A 91 16.28 -8.70 6.69
CA TRP A 91 16.45 -7.25 6.73
C TRP A 91 17.90 -6.86 6.46
N GLY A 92 18.12 -5.58 6.14
CA GLY A 92 19.42 -4.99 5.84
C GLY A 92 19.27 -3.50 5.49
N MET A 93 20.38 -2.83 5.22
CA MET A 93 20.44 -1.42 4.82
C MET A 93 21.56 -1.23 3.81
N ASP A 94 21.37 -0.30 2.87
CA ASP A 94 22.36 0.10 1.85
C ASP A 94 22.30 1.62 1.64
N GLY A 95 23.41 2.21 1.18
CA GLY A 95 23.56 3.64 0.94
C GLY A 95 23.74 3.98 -0.55
N ALA A 96 23.15 5.09 -1.01
CA ALA A 96 23.29 5.58 -2.38
C ALA A 96 23.75 7.05 -2.40
N SER A 97 24.56 7.43 -3.40
CA SER A 97 25.06 8.80 -3.64
C SER A 97 24.44 9.41 -4.91
N GLY A 98 24.54 10.74 -5.09
CA GLY A 98 24.04 11.44 -6.29
C GLY A 98 22.58 11.91 -6.22
N GLN A 99 22.10 12.23 -5.01
CA GLN A 99 20.77 12.79 -4.72
C GLN A 99 20.72 14.30 -5.00
#